data_AF-A0A2H0CPI4-F1
#
_entry.id   AF-A0A2H0CPI4-F1
#
_cell.length_a   1.000
_cell.length_b   1.000
_cell.length_c   1.000
_cell.angle_alpha   90.00
_cell.angle_beta   90.00
_cell.angle_gamma   90.00
#
_symmetry.space_group_name_H-M   'P 1'
#
loop_
_entity.id
_entity.type
_entity.pdbx_description
1 polymer ?
#
loop_
_entity_poly.entity_id
_entity_poly.type
_entity_poly.pdbx_seq_one_letter_code
_entity_poly.pdbx_strand_id
1 'polypeptide(L)'
;MNQKTISGLAFKIENIKPSLKISKVEFQKFTNQETDPKNLGQAIHNILLGTELISVLENAYGEIEGILSQIRNWVSPSLASNLEDSQKHALEAKISLKLKELDQTAEIFKHKGQKLLDGSVSASVGADSHFYLVVGANGSPDNRINLNTSLNIPPITSKTLGLGALSISSPQTGLKGLMVLENALAIISRLKQRSGALKAHLREIKKHLTIAIENHHAANSAPNSYGQAKDFLQATSDFIKKNKEEY
;
A
#
# COMPACT_ATOMS: atom_id res chain seq x y z
N MET A 1 11.52 25.42 -69.98
CA MET A 1 11.84 24.01 -70.33
C MET A 1 12.81 23.49 -69.29
N ASN A 2 12.57 22.46 -68.47
CA ASN A 2 11.45 21.56 -68.23
C ASN A 2 11.58 21.11 -66.77
N GLN A 3 10.50 21.18 -65.99
CA GLN A 3 10.38 20.42 -64.75
C GLN A 3 10.40 18.93 -65.12
N LYS A 4 11.33 18.16 -64.55
CA LYS A 4 11.23 16.69 -64.54
C LYS A 4 10.61 16.27 -63.22
N THR A 5 9.29 16.06 -63.27
CA THR A 5 8.49 15.35 -62.28
C THR A 5 9.09 13.95 -62.08
N ILE A 6 9.55 13.63 -60.88
CA ILE A 6 9.86 12.25 -60.51
C ILE A 6 8.52 11.61 -60.13
N SER A 7 8.04 10.70 -60.99
CA SER A 7 6.84 9.89 -60.76
C SER A 7 6.91 9.21 -59.40
N GLY A 8 5.86 9.38 -58.60
CA GLY A 8 5.64 8.59 -57.40
C GLY A 8 5.62 7.10 -57.76
N LEU A 9 6.31 6.28 -56.98
CA LEU A 9 6.11 4.84 -57.00
C LEU A 9 4.68 4.57 -56.54
N ALA A 10 3.77 4.41 -57.51
CA ALA A 10 2.49 3.77 -57.29
C ALA A 10 2.79 2.33 -56.83
N PHE A 11 2.56 2.05 -55.55
CA PHE A 11 2.53 0.69 -55.06
C PHE A 11 1.34 0.00 -55.73
N LYS A 12 1.63 -0.75 -56.80
CA LYS A 12 0.65 -1.56 -57.50
C LYS A 12 0.24 -2.66 -56.53
N ILE A 13 -0.99 -2.62 -56.03
CA ILE A 13 -1.58 -3.78 -55.36
C ILE A 13 -1.75 -4.83 -56.45
N GLU A 14 -0.72 -5.65 -56.67
CA GLU A 14 -0.89 -6.89 -57.41
C GLU A 14 -1.96 -7.69 -56.68
N ASN A 15 -2.94 -8.17 -57.45
CA ASN A 15 -3.97 -9.06 -56.98
C ASN A 15 -3.32 -10.28 -56.31
N ILE A 16 -3.21 -10.24 -54.98
CA ILE A 16 -2.88 -11.39 -54.17
C ILE A 16 -4.01 -12.39 -54.41
N LYS A 17 -3.73 -13.39 -55.26
CA LYS A 17 -4.63 -14.54 -55.41
C LYS A 17 -4.83 -15.15 -54.02
N PRO A 18 -6.07 -15.28 -53.53
CA PRO A 18 -6.33 -15.89 -52.24
C PRO A 18 -6.23 -17.42 -52.40
N SER A 19 -5.01 -17.93 -52.59
CA SER A 19 -4.72 -19.36 -52.58
C SER A 19 -3.85 -19.73 -51.38
N LEU A 20 -4.30 -19.29 -50.20
CA LEU A 20 -4.15 -20.07 -49.00
C LEU A 20 -5.44 -19.84 -48.22
N LYS A 21 -6.18 -20.91 -47.94
CA LYS A 21 -7.26 -20.88 -46.97
C LYS A 21 -6.65 -20.49 -45.62
N ILE A 22 -6.54 -19.19 -45.34
CA ILE A 22 -6.42 -18.64 -43.98
C ILE A 22 -7.80 -18.73 -43.30
N SER A 23 -8.55 -19.78 -43.60
CA SER A 23 -9.73 -20.16 -42.85
C SER A 23 -9.20 -20.81 -41.58
N LYS A 24 -9.42 -20.14 -40.45
CA LYS A 24 -9.24 -20.69 -39.10
C LYS A 24 -7.83 -20.61 -38.49
N VAL A 25 -7.14 -19.48 -38.66
CA VAL A 25 -6.39 -18.97 -37.49
C VAL A 25 -7.43 -18.24 -36.66
N GLU A 26 -8.15 -18.98 -35.80
CA GLU A 26 -8.81 -18.38 -34.66
C GLU A 26 -7.69 -17.66 -33.89
N PHE A 27 -7.63 -16.34 -34.01
CA PHE A 27 -6.86 -15.53 -33.09
C PHE A 27 -7.44 -15.87 -31.72
N GLN A 28 -6.70 -16.69 -30.97
CA GLN A 28 -7.12 -17.13 -29.65
C GLN A 28 -7.51 -15.89 -28.87
N LYS A 29 -8.72 -15.90 -28.31
CA LYS A 29 -9.10 -14.91 -27.31
C LYS A 29 -8.02 -14.95 -26.23
N PHE A 30 -7.17 -13.94 -26.15
CA PHE A 30 -6.44 -13.64 -24.91
C PHE A 30 -7.43 -13.00 -23.91
N THR A 31 -8.59 -13.62 -23.72
CA THR A 31 -9.46 -13.32 -22.59
C THR A 31 -9.03 -14.24 -21.48
N ASN A 32 -7.87 -13.97 -20.87
CA ASN A 32 -7.57 -14.55 -19.57
C ASN A 32 -8.64 -14.01 -18.62
N GLN A 33 -9.62 -14.84 -18.25
CA GLN A 33 -10.59 -14.50 -17.21
C GLN A 33 -9.90 -14.14 -15.87
N GLU A 34 -8.63 -14.54 -15.71
CA GLU A 34 -7.78 -14.21 -14.57
C GLU A 34 -7.38 -12.73 -14.47
N THR A 35 -7.61 -11.89 -15.49
CA THR A 35 -7.30 -10.45 -15.46
C THR A 35 -8.48 -9.57 -15.89
N ASP A 36 -9.71 -9.91 -15.45
CA ASP A 36 -10.86 -9.01 -15.68
C ASP A 36 -10.54 -7.61 -15.10
N PRO A 37 -10.58 -6.53 -15.92
CA PRO A 37 -10.29 -5.18 -15.47
C PRO A 37 -11.15 -4.73 -14.28
N LYS A 38 -12.36 -5.30 -14.10
CA LYS A 38 -13.19 -5.04 -12.91
C LYS A 38 -12.54 -5.56 -11.63
N ASN A 39 -11.99 -6.76 -11.67
CA ASN A 39 -11.31 -7.36 -10.51
C ASN A 39 -10.02 -6.60 -10.17
N LEU A 40 -9.27 -6.18 -11.20
CA LEU A 40 -8.08 -5.33 -11.02
C LEU A 40 -8.47 -3.95 -10.45
N GLY A 41 -9.59 -3.38 -10.89
CA GLY A 41 -10.15 -2.15 -10.32
C GLY A 41 -10.52 -2.31 -8.84
N GLN A 42 -11.15 -3.43 -8.46
CA GLN A 42 -11.44 -3.74 -7.06
C GLN A 42 -10.16 -3.91 -6.23
N ALA A 43 -9.13 -4.55 -6.78
CA ALA A 43 -7.82 -4.66 -6.13
C ALA A 43 -7.20 -3.28 -5.87
N ILE A 44 -7.27 -2.35 -6.84
CA ILE A 44 -6.85 -0.95 -6.64
C ILE A 44 -7.65 -0.30 -5.50
N HIS A 45 -8.97 -0.49 -5.45
CA HIS A 45 -9.80 0.03 -4.36
C HIS A 45 -9.38 -0.54 -2.99
N ASN A 46 -9.16 -1.85 -2.91
CA ASN A 46 -8.68 -2.49 -1.68
C ASN A 46 -7.31 -1.92 -1.26
N ILE A 47 -6.39 -1.70 -2.20
CA ILE A 47 -5.09 -1.08 -1.93
C ILE A 47 -5.24 0.33 -1.35
N LEU A 48 -6.20 1.11 -1.84
CA LEU A 48 -6.50 2.44 -1.29
C LEU A 48 -7.00 2.34 0.15
N LEU A 49 -7.92 1.41 0.45
CA LEU A 49 -8.36 1.14 1.83
C LEU A 49 -7.22 0.67 2.73
N GLY A 50 -6.35 -0.20 2.22
CA GLY A 50 -5.15 -0.63 2.94
C GLY A 50 -4.18 0.52 3.23
N THR A 51 -4.04 1.45 2.29
CA THR A 51 -3.23 2.67 2.47
C THR A 51 -3.83 3.59 3.53
N GLU A 52 -5.15 3.76 3.55
CA GLU A 52 -5.87 4.52 4.58
C GLU A 52 -5.67 3.91 5.98
N LEU A 53 -5.83 2.59 6.11
CA LEU A 53 -5.52 1.86 7.34
C LEU A 53 -4.09 2.13 7.82
N ILE A 54 -3.12 2.06 6.91
CA ILE A 54 -1.71 2.34 7.23
C ILE A 54 -1.53 3.79 7.69
N SER A 55 -2.23 4.75 7.12
CA SER A 55 -2.17 6.15 7.59
C SER A 55 -2.75 6.33 8.99
N VAL A 56 -3.83 5.63 9.33
CA VAL A 56 -4.36 5.60 10.71
C VAL A 56 -3.32 5.01 11.67
N LEU A 57 -2.63 3.94 11.28
CA LEU A 57 -1.52 3.37 12.07
C LEU A 57 -0.36 4.34 12.23
N GLU A 58 0.08 5.00 11.16
CA GLU A 58 1.17 5.98 11.21
C GLU A 58 0.86 7.14 12.15
N ASN A 59 -0.39 7.62 12.16
CA ASN A 59 -0.85 8.63 13.12
C ASN A 59 -0.84 8.09 14.55
N ALA A 60 -1.32 6.86 14.75
CA ALA A 60 -1.30 6.22 16.06
C ALA A 60 0.11 6.11 16.65
N TYR A 61 1.07 5.71 15.82
CA TYR A 61 2.47 5.65 16.23
C TYR A 61 3.05 7.03 16.57
N GLY A 62 2.63 8.09 15.86
CA GLY A 62 3.01 9.46 16.17
C GLY A 62 2.55 9.91 17.55
N GLU A 63 1.30 9.62 17.92
CA GLU A 63 0.77 9.92 19.25
C GLU A 63 1.51 9.14 20.35
N ILE A 64 1.70 7.83 20.16
CA ILE A 64 2.44 7.00 21.12
C ILE A 64 3.89 7.47 21.28
N GLU A 65 4.58 7.80 20.18
CA GLU A 65 5.93 8.35 20.20
C GLU A 65 6.02 9.69 20.95
N GLY A 66 5.02 10.56 20.76
CA GLY A 66 4.90 11.82 21.49
C GLY A 66 4.75 11.61 22.99
N ILE A 67 3.88 10.68 23.39
CA ILE A 67 3.67 10.30 24.80
C ILE A 67 4.96 9.74 25.41
N LEU A 68 5.63 8.79 24.73
CA LEU A 68 6.88 8.19 25.19
C LEU A 68 8.00 9.22 25.34
N SER A 69 8.09 10.17 24.40
CA SER A 69 9.09 11.25 24.44
C SER A 69 8.84 12.20 25.62
N GLN A 70 7.58 12.51 25.94
CA GLN A 70 7.26 13.30 27.13
C GLN A 70 7.66 12.58 28.43
N ILE A 71 7.38 11.28 28.53
CA ILE A 71 7.81 10.47 29.70
C ILE A 71 9.34 10.49 29.81
N ARG A 72 10.08 10.28 28.71
CA ARG A 72 11.55 10.35 28.68
C ARG A 72 12.08 11.68 29.19
N ASN A 73 11.46 12.79 28.79
CA ASN A 73 11.85 14.12 29.27
C ASN A 73 11.65 14.28 30.78
N TRP A 74 10.64 13.64 31.37
CA TRP A 74 10.42 13.67 32.82
C TRP A 74 11.29 12.69 33.61
N VAL A 75 11.72 11.60 32.98
CA VAL A 75 12.67 10.66 33.58
C VAL A 75 14.09 11.21 33.55
N SER A 76 14.47 11.99 32.53
CA SER A 76 15.84 12.50 32.36
C SER A 76 16.45 13.19 33.60
N PRO A 77 15.74 14.08 34.32
CA PRO A 77 16.27 14.72 35.53
C PRO A 77 16.59 13.74 36.67
N SER A 78 15.98 12.55 36.72
CA SER A 78 16.18 11.57 37.79
C SER A 78 17.60 11.01 37.87
N LEU A 79 18.41 11.23 36.84
CA LEU A 79 19.84 10.90 36.84
C LEU A 79 20.67 11.84 37.72
N ALA A 80 20.16 13.03 38.02
CA ALA A 80 20.82 13.99 38.88
C ALA A 80 20.67 13.57 40.37
N SER A 81 21.77 13.60 41.12
CA SER A 81 21.78 13.19 42.53
C SER A 81 21.11 14.18 43.49
N ASN A 82 20.71 15.35 43.01
CA ASN A 82 20.20 16.48 43.82
C ASN A 82 18.69 16.71 43.66
N LEU A 83 17.94 15.78 43.07
CA LEU A 83 16.48 15.92 42.99
C LEU A 83 15.86 15.76 44.38
N GLU A 84 15.04 16.72 44.79
CA GLU A 84 14.30 16.65 46.05
C GLU A 84 13.18 15.59 45.97
N ASP A 85 12.84 14.96 47.09
CA ASP A 85 11.83 13.89 47.11
C ASP A 85 10.44 14.40 46.72
N SER A 86 10.11 15.65 47.05
CA SER A 86 8.87 16.32 46.60
C SER A 86 8.80 16.42 45.06
N GLN A 87 9.92 16.76 44.42
CA GLN A 87 10.05 16.85 42.96
C GLN A 87 9.95 15.47 42.31
N LYS A 88 10.57 14.44 42.92
CA LYS A 88 10.45 13.05 42.46
C LYS A 88 9.01 12.58 42.48
N HIS A 89 8.29 12.75 43.58
CA HIS A 89 6.89 12.35 43.69
C HIS A 89 5.99 13.07 42.68
N ALA A 90 6.23 14.37 42.44
CA ALA A 90 5.49 15.11 41.42
C ALA A 90 5.73 14.56 40.00
N LEU A 91 6.98 14.18 39.68
CA LEU A 91 7.31 13.57 38.38
C LEU A 91 6.75 12.14 38.26
N GLU A 92 6.82 11.33 39.31
CA GLU A 92 6.24 9.99 39.35
C GLU A 92 4.72 10.02 39.10
N ALA A 93 4.01 10.98 39.70
CA ALA A 93 2.59 11.18 39.45
C ALA A 93 2.30 11.52 37.97
N LYS A 94 3.09 12.44 37.38
CA LYS A 94 2.97 12.81 35.96
C LYS A 94 3.23 11.60 35.05
N ILE A 95 4.30 10.84 35.31
CA ILE A 95 4.64 9.62 34.58
C ILE A 95 3.50 8.60 34.67
N SER A 96 2.96 8.35 35.87
CA SER A 96 1.87 7.39 36.08
C SER A 96 0.61 7.77 35.28
N LEU A 97 0.24 9.05 35.30
CA LEU A 97 -0.88 9.55 34.49
C LEU A 97 -0.62 9.39 32.99
N LYS A 98 0.61 9.66 32.56
CA LYS A 98 0.97 9.60 31.14
C LYS A 98 1.09 8.17 30.61
N LEU A 99 1.46 7.21 31.45
CA LEU A 99 1.38 5.78 31.12
C LEU A 99 -0.07 5.32 30.96
N LYS A 100 -1.01 5.82 31.77
CA LYS A 100 -2.44 5.55 31.56
C LYS A 100 -2.95 6.18 30.28
N GLU A 101 -2.50 7.40 29.95
CA GLU A 101 -2.82 8.04 28.67
C GLU A 101 -2.27 7.24 27.48
N LEU A 102 -1.06 6.66 27.59
CA LEU A 102 -0.50 5.75 26.59
C LEU A 102 -1.43 4.56 26.33
N ASP A 103 -1.88 3.90 27.40
CA ASP A 103 -2.77 2.73 27.31
C ASP A 103 -4.14 3.11 26.71
N GLN A 104 -4.70 4.24 27.12
CA GLN A 104 -5.95 4.77 26.55
C GLN A 104 -5.79 5.13 25.07
N THR A 105 -4.67 5.74 24.70
CA THR A 105 -4.36 6.12 23.33
C THR A 105 -4.28 4.88 22.44
N ALA A 106 -3.63 3.81 22.91
CA ALA A 106 -3.56 2.55 22.17
C ALA A 106 -4.95 1.92 21.93
N GLU A 107 -5.88 2.11 22.87
CA GLU A 107 -7.23 1.55 22.83
C GLU A 107 -8.22 2.30 21.91
N ILE A 108 -8.01 3.59 21.66
CA ILE A 108 -8.91 4.40 20.82
C ILE A 108 -8.63 4.25 19.31
N PHE A 109 -7.41 3.87 18.92
CA PHE A 109 -7.07 3.70 17.51
C PHE A 109 -7.73 2.45 16.93
N LYS A 110 -8.75 2.70 16.10
CA LYS A 110 -9.57 1.67 15.47
C LYS A 110 -9.72 1.95 13.99
N HIS A 111 -9.81 0.89 13.20
CA HIS A 111 -10.27 0.95 11.82
C HIS A 111 -11.44 -0.01 11.66
N LYS A 112 -12.59 0.50 11.19
CA LYS A 112 -13.84 -0.27 11.02
C LYS A 112 -14.23 -1.09 12.27
N GLY A 113 -14.03 -0.52 13.45
CA GLY A 113 -14.34 -1.13 14.74
C GLY A 113 -13.28 -2.10 15.29
N GLN A 114 -12.26 -2.46 14.50
CA GLN A 114 -11.16 -3.30 14.96
C GLN A 114 -10.06 -2.44 15.58
N LYS A 115 -9.59 -2.83 16.77
CA LYS A 115 -8.43 -2.21 17.41
C LYS A 115 -7.17 -2.55 16.62
N LEU A 116 -6.26 -1.59 16.55
CA LEU A 116 -5.06 -1.72 15.71
C LEU A 116 -3.80 -2.03 16.50
N LEU A 117 -3.78 -1.69 17.79
CA LEU A 117 -2.61 -1.76 18.66
C LEU A 117 -2.75 -2.78 19.80
N ASP A 118 -3.77 -3.63 19.76
CA ASP A 118 -4.06 -4.65 20.80
C ASP A 118 -3.32 -5.98 20.57
N GLY A 119 -2.53 -6.07 19.50
CA GLY A 119 -1.78 -7.28 19.12
C GLY A 119 -2.51 -8.20 18.16
N SER A 120 -3.75 -7.89 17.77
CA SER A 120 -4.51 -8.66 16.75
C SER A 120 -3.81 -8.69 15.38
N VAL A 121 -2.99 -7.68 15.08
CA VAL A 121 -2.19 -7.57 13.85
C VAL A 121 -0.74 -8.07 14.05
N SER A 122 -0.48 -8.85 15.11
CA SER A 122 0.83 -9.49 15.31
C SER A 122 0.95 -10.75 14.47
N ALA A 123 2.18 -11.06 14.01
CA ALA A 123 2.48 -12.31 13.32
C ALA A 123 2.51 -13.54 14.26
N SER A 124 2.45 -13.33 15.59
CA SER A 124 2.36 -14.42 16.56
C SER A 124 0.93 -14.95 16.74
N VAL A 125 -0.08 -14.24 16.22
CA VAL A 125 -1.46 -14.71 16.20
C VAL A 125 -1.56 -15.92 15.26
N GLY A 126 -2.48 -16.86 15.54
CA GLY A 126 -2.67 -18.03 14.69
C GLY A 126 -3.01 -17.66 13.24
N ALA A 127 -2.50 -18.42 12.28
CA ALA A 127 -2.59 -18.09 10.85
C ALA A 127 -4.02 -17.91 10.33
N ASP A 128 -4.99 -18.61 10.93
CA ASP A 128 -6.42 -18.53 10.58
C ASP A 128 -7.06 -17.20 11.00
N SER A 129 -6.43 -16.46 11.92
CA SER A 129 -6.88 -15.14 12.39
C SER A 129 -6.11 -13.99 11.75
N HIS A 130 -5.21 -14.28 10.79
CA HIS A 130 -4.50 -13.24 10.06
C HIS A 130 -5.42 -12.44 9.14
N PHE A 131 -5.16 -11.14 9.05
CA PHE A 131 -5.83 -10.25 8.12
C PHE A 131 -5.13 -10.26 6.77
N TYR A 132 -5.91 -10.42 5.70
CA TYR A 132 -5.40 -10.42 4.33
C TYR A 132 -6.01 -9.30 3.51
N LEU A 133 -5.16 -8.57 2.79
CA LEU A 133 -5.56 -7.59 1.80
C LEU A 133 -5.50 -8.20 0.41
N VAL A 134 -6.62 -8.30 -0.28
CA VAL A 134 -6.65 -8.74 -1.69
C VAL A 134 -6.16 -7.60 -2.58
N VAL A 135 -5.00 -7.80 -3.21
CA VAL A 135 -4.28 -6.82 -4.03
C VAL A 135 -4.10 -7.26 -5.49
N GLY A 136 -4.79 -8.33 -5.89
CA GLY A 136 -4.79 -8.82 -7.27
C GLY A 136 -6.16 -9.28 -7.72
N ALA A 137 -6.21 -9.99 -8.85
CA ALA A 137 -7.47 -10.25 -9.56
C ALA A 137 -8.43 -11.22 -8.85
N ASN A 138 -7.98 -11.96 -7.84
CA ASN A 138 -8.81 -12.91 -7.12
C ASN A 138 -8.34 -13.13 -5.67
N GLY A 139 -9.00 -14.04 -4.96
CA GLY A 139 -8.69 -14.38 -3.58
C GLY A 139 -7.61 -15.46 -3.38
N SER A 140 -6.81 -15.80 -4.38
CA SER A 140 -5.71 -16.75 -4.17
C SER A 140 -4.63 -16.17 -3.24
N PRO A 141 -3.81 -17.02 -2.58
CA PRO A 141 -2.69 -16.56 -1.76
C PRO A 141 -1.74 -15.60 -2.49
N ASP A 142 -1.48 -15.83 -3.78
CA ASP A 142 -0.57 -15.00 -4.59
C ASP A 142 -1.11 -13.58 -4.84
N ASN A 143 -2.43 -13.41 -4.76
CA ASN A 143 -3.11 -12.12 -4.94
C ASN A 143 -3.44 -11.43 -3.61
N ARG A 144 -2.83 -11.88 -2.50
CA ARG A 144 -3.11 -11.36 -1.15
C ARG A 144 -1.82 -10.97 -0.44
N ILE A 145 -1.91 -9.89 0.35
CA ILE A 145 -0.88 -9.52 1.33
C ILE A 145 -1.38 -9.87 2.72
N ASN A 146 -0.58 -10.60 3.48
CA ASN A 146 -0.83 -10.86 4.89
C ASN A 146 -0.37 -9.65 5.74
N LEU A 147 -1.33 -8.91 6.29
CA LEU A 147 -1.08 -7.71 7.08
C LEU A 147 -0.39 -8.03 8.40
N ASN A 148 -0.69 -9.16 9.04
CA ASN A 148 -0.05 -9.57 10.29
C ASN A 148 1.45 -9.80 10.11
N THR A 149 1.86 -10.44 9.01
CA THR A 149 3.29 -10.63 8.74
C THR A 149 3.96 -9.34 8.27
N SER A 150 3.29 -8.55 7.43
CA SER A 150 3.87 -7.31 6.90
C SER A 150 4.03 -6.24 7.98
N LEU A 151 3.01 -6.04 8.83
CA LEU A 151 2.99 -5.02 9.88
C LEU A 151 3.50 -5.53 11.23
N ASN A 152 3.27 -6.82 11.57
CA ASN A 152 3.55 -7.49 12.86
C ASN A 152 3.59 -6.50 14.03
N ILE A 153 2.39 -6.04 14.38
CA ILE A 153 2.18 -5.06 15.43
C ILE A 153 1.92 -5.84 16.72
N PRO A 154 2.88 -5.88 17.68
CA PRO A 154 2.61 -6.47 18.98
C PRO A 154 1.60 -5.61 19.74
N PRO A 155 1.00 -6.12 20.83
CA PRO A 155 0.19 -5.29 21.71
C PRO A 155 1.03 -4.11 22.25
N ILE A 156 0.51 -2.89 22.13
CA ILE A 156 1.16 -1.65 22.57
C ILE A 156 0.45 -1.16 23.82
N THR A 157 1.07 -1.39 24.97
CA THR A 157 0.63 -0.92 26.29
C THR A 157 1.87 -0.58 27.12
N SER A 158 1.69 0.20 28.18
CA SER A 158 2.72 0.48 29.17
C SER A 158 3.37 -0.81 29.68
N LYS A 159 2.57 -1.85 29.91
CA LYS A 159 3.05 -3.17 30.35
C LYS A 159 3.88 -3.88 29.29
N THR A 160 3.39 -3.96 28.05
CA THR A 160 4.06 -4.71 26.97
C THR A 160 5.31 -3.99 26.45
N LEU A 161 5.37 -2.67 26.61
CA LEU A 161 6.58 -1.88 26.38
C LEU A 161 7.57 -1.90 27.57
N GLY A 162 7.25 -2.61 28.66
CA GLY A 162 8.11 -2.75 29.84
C GLY A 162 8.08 -1.56 30.80
N LEU A 163 7.19 -0.59 30.60
CA LEU A 163 7.09 0.66 31.37
C LEU A 163 6.24 0.53 32.64
N GLY A 164 5.56 -0.60 32.85
CA GLY A 164 4.68 -0.81 34.01
C GLY A 164 5.38 -0.75 35.37
N ALA A 165 6.71 -0.92 35.41
CA ALA A 165 7.54 -0.81 36.62
C ALA A 165 8.50 0.40 36.56
N LEU A 166 8.21 1.40 35.72
CA LEU A 166 9.09 2.56 35.58
C LEU A 166 9.13 3.35 36.90
N SER A 167 10.34 3.64 37.37
CA SER A 167 10.59 4.34 38.63
C SER A 167 11.75 5.31 38.47
N ILE A 168 11.68 6.42 39.22
CA ILE A 168 12.72 7.45 39.27
C ILE A 168 13.23 7.71 40.70
N SER A 169 12.96 6.77 41.62
CA SER A 169 13.31 6.89 43.04
C SER A 169 14.82 7.08 43.31
N SER A 170 15.66 6.57 42.42
CA SER A 170 17.12 6.70 42.45
C SER A 170 17.70 6.89 41.04
N PRO A 171 18.93 7.44 40.92
CA PRO A 171 19.62 7.54 39.63
C PRO A 171 19.74 6.22 38.88
N GLN A 172 19.93 5.10 39.60
CA GLN A 172 20.00 3.77 39.01
C GLN A 172 18.66 3.31 38.43
N THR A 173 17.54 3.58 39.12
CA THR A 173 16.21 3.27 38.58
C THR A 173 15.84 4.18 37.42
N GLY A 174 16.21 5.46 37.48
CA GLY A 174 16.03 6.43 36.40
C GLY A 174 16.75 6.02 35.12
N LEU A 175 18.02 5.58 35.24
CA LEU A 175 18.80 5.08 34.11
C LEU A 175 18.15 3.85 33.46
N LYS A 176 17.70 2.88 34.26
CA LYS A 176 16.94 1.73 33.75
C LYS A 176 15.65 2.16 33.04
N GLY A 177 14.92 3.13 33.62
CA GLY A 177 13.72 3.71 33.02
C GLY A 177 13.98 4.33 31.65
N LEU A 178 15.06 5.11 31.51
CA LEU A 178 15.48 5.66 30.23
C LEU A 178 15.80 4.57 29.20
N MET A 179 16.55 3.52 29.59
CA MET A 179 16.86 2.42 28.68
C MET A 179 15.59 1.71 28.17
N VAL A 180 14.60 1.49 29.05
CA VAL A 180 13.31 0.92 28.64
C VAL A 180 12.55 1.85 27.70
N LEU A 181 12.56 3.17 27.96
CA LEU A 181 11.94 4.16 27.07
C LEU A 181 12.60 4.23 25.69
N GLU A 182 13.93 4.16 25.62
CA GLU A 182 14.64 4.08 24.33
C GLU A 182 14.24 2.83 23.55
N ASN A 183 14.13 1.69 24.23
CA ASN A 183 13.67 0.45 23.61
C ASN A 183 12.22 0.57 23.12
N ALA A 184 11.33 1.20 23.89
CA ALA A 184 9.95 1.45 23.50
C ALA A 184 9.88 2.37 22.26
N LEU A 185 10.62 3.47 22.23
CA LEU A 185 10.73 4.37 21.08
C LEU A 185 11.28 3.63 19.85
N ALA A 186 12.29 2.78 20.02
CA ALA A 186 12.83 1.96 18.94
C ALA A 186 11.80 0.97 18.39
N ILE A 187 10.95 0.37 19.22
CA ILE A 187 9.83 -0.48 18.78
C ILE A 187 8.87 0.33 17.90
N ILE A 188 8.41 1.50 18.37
CA ILE A 188 7.49 2.35 17.60
C ILE A 188 8.10 2.80 16.28
N SER A 189 9.38 3.19 16.29
CA SER A 189 10.12 3.56 15.08
C SER A 189 10.17 2.42 14.04
N ARG A 190 10.42 1.18 14.48
CA ARG A 190 10.37 0.00 13.60
C ARG A 190 8.97 -0.23 13.02
N LEU A 191 7.91 -0.04 13.81
CA LEU A 191 6.53 -0.17 13.31
C LEU A 191 6.21 0.88 12.25
N LYS A 192 6.66 2.13 12.43
CA LYS A 192 6.56 3.19 11.41
C LYS A 192 7.30 2.81 10.12
N GLN A 193 8.53 2.32 10.24
CA GLN A 193 9.33 1.89 9.08
C GLN A 193 8.64 0.78 8.28
N ARG A 194 8.09 -0.23 8.98
CA ARG A 194 7.38 -1.35 8.34
C ARG A 194 6.09 -0.91 7.66
N SER A 195 5.35 -0.02 8.31
CA SER A 195 4.14 0.59 7.73
C SER A 195 4.47 1.41 6.48
N GLY A 196 5.54 2.20 6.53
CA GLY A 196 6.05 2.95 5.37
C GLY A 196 6.48 2.04 4.21
N ALA A 197 7.18 0.93 4.52
CA ALA A 197 7.59 -0.06 3.53
C ALA A 197 6.37 -0.73 2.87
N LEU A 198 5.38 -1.14 3.65
CA LEU A 198 4.14 -1.71 3.11
C LEU A 198 3.38 -0.70 2.25
N LYS A 199 3.28 0.57 2.69
CA LYS A 199 2.65 1.65 1.90
C LYS A 199 3.36 1.88 0.56
N ALA A 200 4.69 1.85 0.55
CA ALA A 200 5.46 1.97 -0.69
C ALA A 200 5.22 0.77 -1.62
N HIS A 201 5.19 -0.44 -1.07
CA HIS A 201 4.90 -1.65 -1.83
C HIS A 201 3.49 -1.64 -2.44
N LEU A 202 2.48 -1.26 -1.65
CA LEU A 202 1.10 -1.08 -2.12
C LEU A 202 1.00 -0.06 -3.26
N ARG A 203 1.76 1.03 -3.22
CA ARG A 203 1.83 2.02 -4.31
C ARG A 203 2.37 1.41 -5.60
N GLU A 204 3.40 0.57 -5.51
CA GLU A 204 3.95 -0.10 -6.70
C GLU A 204 2.97 -1.12 -7.27
N ILE A 205 2.31 -1.92 -6.43
CA ILE A 205 1.27 -2.85 -6.89
C ILE A 205 0.16 -2.07 -7.61
N LYS A 206 -0.34 -0.98 -7.03
CA LYS A 206 -1.35 -0.14 -7.67
C LYS A 206 -0.92 0.31 -9.06
N LYS A 207 0.33 0.77 -9.21
CA LYS A 207 0.89 1.18 -10.50
C LYS A 207 0.91 0.01 -11.50
N HIS A 208 1.35 -1.17 -11.09
CA HIS A 208 1.33 -2.37 -11.94
C HIS A 208 -0.10 -2.76 -12.35
N LEU A 209 -1.08 -2.68 -11.45
CA LEU A 209 -2.48 -2.96 -11.76
C LEU A 209 -3.06 -1.95 -12.76
N THR A 210 -2.74 -0.66 -12.62
CA THR A 210 -3.15 0.37 -13.59
C THR A 210 -2.60 0.07 -14.98
N ILE A 211 -1.31 -0.28 -15.08
CA ILE A 211 -0.69 -0.69 -16.36
C ILE A 211 -1.37 -1.94 -16.92
N ALA A 212 -1.69 -2.93 -16.07
CA ALA A 212 -2.38 -4.13 -16.51
C ALA A 212 -3.78 -3.84 -17.08
N ILE A 213 -4.52 -2.92 -16.45
CA ILE A 213 -5.82 -2.44 -16.95
C ILE A 213 -5.67 -1.74 -18.31
N GLU A 214 -4.69 -0.84 -18.45
CA GLU A 214 -4.40 -0.14 -19.71
C GLU A 214 -4.04 -1.12 -20.83
N ASN A 215 -3.17 -2.09 -20.57
CA ASN A 215 -2.81 -3.14 -21.52
C ASN A 215 -4.02 -3.98 -21.93
N HIS A 216 -4.90 -4.32 -20.98
CA HIS A 216 -6.14 -5.03 -21.27
C HIS A 216 -7.08 -4.20 -22.16
N HIS A 217 -7.20 -2.88 -21.93
CA HIS A 217 -7.96 -1.99 -22.81
C HIS A 217 -7.36 -1.89 -24.22
N ALA A 218 -6.02 -1.83 -24.34
CA ALA A 218 -5.34 -1.83 -25.63
C ALA A 218 -5.56 -3.14 -26.39
N ALA A 219 -5.44 -4.29 -25.71
CA ALA A 219 -5.70 -5.61 -26.30
C ALA A 219 -7.16 -5.75 -26.76
N ASN A 220 -8.13 -5.27 -25.97
CA ASN A 220 -9.55 -5.29 -26.36
C ASN A 220 -9.90 -4.34 -27.50
N SER A 221 -9.11 -3.27 -27.70
CA SER A 221 -9.32 -2.32 -28.79
C SER A 221 -8.70 -2.79 -30.11
N ALA A 222 -7.76 -3.74 -30.07
CA ALA A 222 -7.15 -4.30 -31.27
C ALA A 222 -8.16 -5.16 -32.05
N PRO A 223 -8.22 -5.06 -33.40
CA PRO A 223 -9.07 -5.92 -34.20
C PRO A 223 -8.76 -7.39 -33.93
N ASN A 224 -9.75 -8.15 -33.48
CA ASN A 224 -9.54 -9.55 -33.06
C ASN A 224 -9.68 -10.56 -34.20
N SER A 225 -9.90 -10.08 -35.42
CA SER A 225 -10.04 -10.90 -36.62
C SER A 225 -9.68 -10.10 -37.87
N TYR A 226 -9.32 -10.82 -38.94
CA TYR A 226 -9.07 -10.22 -40.25
C TYR A 226 -10.27 -9.42 -40.76
N GLY A 227 -11.49 -9.90 -40.52
CA GLY A 227 -12.73 -9.20 -40.89
C GLY A 227 -12.84 -7.84 -40.19
N GLN A 228 -12.73 -7.83 -38.86
CA GLN A 228 -12.75 -6.57 -38.09
C GLN A 228 -11.61 -5.62 -38.47
N ALA A 229 -10.42 -6.16 -38.75
CA ALA A 229 -9.28 -5.36 -39.19
C ALA A 229 -9.57 -4.70 -40.55
N LYS A 230 -10.16 -5.45 -41.47
CA LYS A 230 -10.56 -4.95 -42.78
C LYS A 230 -11.65 -3.89 -42.68
N ASP A 231 -12.70 -4.12 -41.88
CA ASP A 231 -13.79 -3.18 -41.68
C ASP A 231 -13.30 -1.87 -41.05
N PHE A 232 -12.39 -1.96 -40.07
CA PHE A 232 -11.74 -0.80 -39.47
C PHE A 232 -10.95 0.01 -40.50
N LEU A 233 -10.12 -0.64 -41.32
CA LEU A 233 -9.37 0.04 -42.39
C LEU A 233 -10.28 0.68 -43.44
N GLN A 234 -11.38 0.01 -43.79
CA GLN A 234 -12.37 0.53 -44.75
C GLN A 234 -13.06 1.78 -44.20
N ALA A 235 -13.54 1.75 -42.95
CA ALA A 235 -14.14 2.90 -42.29
C ALA A 235 -13.18 4.09 -42.21
N THR A 236 -11.89 3.82 -41.94
CA THR A 236 -10.84 4.85 -41.92
C THR A 236 -10.64 5.46 -43.31
N SER A 237 -10.64 4.64 -44.37
CA SER A 237 -10.53 5.09 -45.76
C SER A 237 -11.70 5.98 -46.17
N ASP A 238 -12.92 5.58 -45.81
CA ASP A 238 -14.14 6.30 -46.17
C ASP A 238 -14.26 7.63 -45.41
N PHE A 239 -13.82 7.68 -44.14
CA PHE A 239 -13.70 8.92 -43.39
C PHE A 239 -12.73 9.91 -44.05
N ILE A 240 -11.56 9.44 -44.50
CA ILE A 240 -10.57 10.29 -45.19
C ILE A 240 -11.12 10.83 -46.51
N LYS A 241 -11.88 10.02 -47.28
CA LYS A 241 -12.50 10.45 -48.53
C LYS A 241 -13.56 11.52 -48.30
N LYS A 242 -14.46 11.31 -47.34
CA LYS A 242 -15.53 12.26 -47.02
C LYS A 242 -14.99 13.65 -46.64
N ASN A 243 -13.94 13.71 -45.82
CA ASN A 243 -13.32 14.99 -45.43
C ASN A 243 -12.53 15.67 -46.58
N LYS A 244 -12.22 14.95 -47.66
CA LYS A 244 -11.61 15.54 -48.87
C LYS A 244 -12.63 16.09 -49.87
N GLU A 245 -13.90 15.69 -49.75
CA GLU A 245 -15.00 16.16 -50.61
C GLU A 245 -15.70 17.42 -50.04
N GLU A 246 -15.40 17.80 -48.79
CA GLU A 246 -15.93 19.00 -48.11
C GLU A 246 -15.03 20.25 -48.29
N TYR A 247 -13.96 20.17 -49.10
CA TYR A 247 -13.10 21.29 -49.53
C TYR A 247 -13.03 21.36 -51.05
#